data_AF-A0AAV5KTP3-F1
#
_entry.id   AF-A0AAV5KTP3-F1
#
_cell.length_a   1.000
_cell.length_b   1.000
_cell.length_c   1.000
_cell.angle_alpha   90.00
_cell.angle_beta   90.00
_cell.angle_gamma   90.00
#
_symmetry.space_group_name_H-M   'P 1'
#
loop_
_entity.id
_entity.type
_entity.pdbx_description
1 polymer ?
#
loop_
_entity_poly.entity_id
_entity_poly.type
_entity_poly.pdbx_seq_one_letter_code
_entity_poly.pdbx_strand_id
1 'polypeptide(L)'
;MMRYKEEKEAKKEAFRKYLESSGVLDALTKVLVSLYEQNEKPSSALEFVQQKLGGPTVSEYEKLQAEISDLQTKYNELLVTHEETCKEVWFVQQKLGGPTVSEYEKLQAEISDLRTKS
;
A
#
# COMPACT_ATOMS: atom_id res chain seq x y z
N MET A 1 35.43 24.11 -26.80
CA MET A 1 34.20 24.85 -26.40
C MET A 1 32.99 24.54 -27.28
N MET A 2 33.10 24.49 -28.61
CA MET A 2 31.95 24.15 -29.50
C MET A 2 31.32 22.79 -29.20
N ARG A 3 32.14 21.73 -29.08
CA ARG A 3 31.67 20.35 -28.83
C ARG A 3 30.87 20.18 -27.52
N TYR A 4 31.20 20.94 -26.48
CA TYR A 4 30.47 20.93 -25.20
C TYR A 4 29.10 21.60 -25.31
N LYS A 5 28.97 22.61 -26.18
CA LYS A 5 27.69 23.29 -26.44
C LYS A 5 26.77 22.38 -27.24
N GLU A 6 27.30 21.68 -28.24
CA GLU A 6 26.56 20.70 -29.05
C GLU A 6 26.05 19.52 -28.20
N GLU A 7 26.89 18.97 -27.32
CA GLU A 7 26.49 17.91 -26.38
C GLU A 7 25.39 18.37 -25.41
N LYS A 8 25.43 19.63 -24.95
CA LYS A 8 24.41 20.21 -24.08
C LYS A 8 23.07 20.35 -24.80
N GLU A 9 23.06 20.84 -26.03
CA GLU A 9 21.83 21.00 -26.81
C GLU A 9 21.25 19.64 -27.24
N ALA A 10 22.10 18.65 -27.57
CA ALA A 10 21.66 17.28 -27.82
C ALA A 10 20.94 16.66 -26.61
N LYS A 11 21.45 16.87 -25.39
CA LYS A 11 20.80 16.40 -24.16
C LYS A 11 19.44 17.06 -23.91
N LYS A 12 19.33 18.37 -24.14
CA LYS A 12 18.04 19.08 -24.03
C LYS A 12 17.02 18.57 -25.03
N GLU A 13 17.44 18.38 -26.28
CA GLU A 13 16.58 17.88 -27.35
C GLU A 13 16.10 16.45 -27.06
N ALA A 14 17.00 15.59 -26.58
CA ALA A 14 16.64 14.24 -26.15
C ALA A 14 15.61 14.25 -25.01
N PHE A 15 15.78 15.11 -24.02
CA PHE A 15 14.83 15.25 -22.92
C PHE A 15 13.47 15.78 -23.39
N ARG A 16 13.46 16.75 -24.31
CA ARG A 16 12.23 17.26 -24.91
C ARG A 16 11.48 16.16 -25.66
N LYS A 17 12.17 15.41 -26.53
CA LYS A 17 11.59 14.27 -27.25
C LYS A 17 11.05 13.20 -26.29
N TYR A 18 11.75 12.95 -25.18
CA TYR A 18 11.26 12.05 -24.14
C TYR A 18 9.94 12.52 -23.54
N LEU A 19 9.82 13.80 -23.16
CA LEU A 19 8.56 14.35 -22.62
C LEU A 19 7.43 14.35 -23.66
N GLU A 20 7.74 14.60 -24.94
CA GLU A 20 6.78 14.52 -26.05
C GLU A 20 6.29 13.09 -26.26
N SER A 21 7.22 12.12 -26.42
CA SER A 21 6.91 10.71 -26.69
C SER A 21 6.26 9.97 -25.51
N SER A 22 6.57 10.35 -24.27
CA SER A 22 5.92 9.81 -23.07
C SER A 22 4.55 10.43 -22.80
N GLY A 23 4.13 11.44 -23.56
CA GLY A 23 2.84 12.11 -23.40
C GLY A 23 2.77 13.09 -22.23
N VAL A 24 3.89 13.35 -21.52
CA VAL A 24 3.93 14.28 -20.40
C VAL A 24 3.53 15.69 -20.82
N LEU A 25 4.01 16.16 -21.98
CA LEU A 25 3.63 17.50 -22.47
C LEU A 25 2.14 17.59 -22.78
N ASP A 26 1.56 16.58 -23.44
CA ASP A 26 0.13 16.55 -23.76
C ASP A 26 -0.73 16.55 -22.48
N ALA A 27 -0.35 15.74 -21.48
CA ALA A 27 -1.02 15.72 -20.19
C ALA A 27 -0.96 17.09 -19.49
N LEU A 28 0.22 17.71 -19.39
CA LEU A 28 0.38 19.04 -18.79
C LEU A 28 -0.42 20.11 -19.54
N THR A 29 -0.40 20.08 -20.88
CA THR A 29 -1.19 21.00 -21.70
C THR A 29 -2.68 20.84 -21.44
N LYS A 30 -3.21 19.61 -21.42
CA LYS A 30 -4.63 19.35 -21.12
C LYS A 30 -5.05 19.85 -19.75
N VAL A 31 -4.21 19.69 -18.73
CA VAL A 31 -4.48 20.21 -17.39
C VAL A 31 -4.52 21.74 -17.36
N LEU A 32 -3.55 22.40 -18.02
CA LEU A 32 -3.52 23.86 -18.12
C LEU A 32 -4.69 24.42 -18.92
N VAL A 33 -5.09 23.77 -20.01
CA VAL A 33 -6.30 24.11 -20.79
C VAL A 33 -7.54 23.95 -19.90
N SER A 34 -7.66 22.83 -19.18
CA SER A 34 -8.78 22.60 -18.26
C SER A 34 -8.88 23.66 -17.17
N LEU A 35 -7.74 24.17 -16.67
CA LEU A 35 -7.67 25.26 -15.70
C LEU A 35 -8.03 26.61 -16.35
N TYR A 36 -7.62 26.84 -17.59
CA TYR A 36 -7.95 28.04 -18.34
C TYR A 36 -9.45 28.15 -18.61
N GLU A 37 -10.08 27.04 -19.00
CA GLU A 37 -11.50 26.94 -19.34
C GLU A 37 -12.45 26.98 -18.13
N GLN A 38 -11.94 26.90 -16.89
CA GLN A 38 -12.77 27.06 -15.70
C GLN A 38 -13.45 28.45 -15.68
N ASN A 39 -14.78 28.46 -15.70
CA ASN A 39 -15.61 29.68 -15.60
C ASN A 39 -15.36 30.42 -14.28
N GLU A 40 -15.23 29.67 -13.18
CA GLU A 40 -14.78 30.19 -11.89
C GLU A 40 -13.40 29.63 -11.58
N LYS A 41 -12.42 30.52 -11.36
CA LYS A 41 -11.06 30.07 -11.05
C LYS A 41 -11.04 29.38 -9.69
N PRO A 42 -10.43 28.19 -9.58
CA PRO A 42 -10.32 27.50 -8.30
C PRO A 42 -9.55 28.38 -7.32
N SER A 43 -9.92 28.30 -6.04
CA SER A 43 -9.24 29.00 -4.94
C SER A 43 -7.75 28.66 -4.86
N SER A 44 -7.37 27.44 -5.25
CA SER A 44 -5.99 26.98 -5.40
C SER A 44 -5.78 26.36 -6.77
N ALA A 45 -5.07 27.08 -7.66
CA ALA A 45 -4.66 26.56 -8.95
C ALA A 45 -3.71 25.36 -8.82
N LEU A 46 -2.87 25.34 -7.77
CA LEU A 46 -1.92 24.27 -7.52
C LEU A 46 -2.63 22.96 -7.17
N GLU A 47 -3.61 23.01 -6.26
CA GLU A 47 -4.40 21.82 -5.89
C GLU A 47 -5.18 21.27 -7.08
N PHE A 48 -5.76 22.16 -7.91
CA PHE A 48 -6.45 21.75 -9.14
C PHE A 48 -5.52 20.98 -10.09
N VAL A 49 -4.30 21.49 -10.31
CA VAL A 49 -3.30 20.83 -11.16
C VAL A 49 -2.88 19.48 -10.56
N GLN A 50 -2.63 19.42 -9.25
CA GLN A 50 -2.28 18.18 -8.56
C GLN A 50 -3.36 17.12 -8.72
N GLN A 51 -4.63 17.48 -8.47
CA GLN A 51 -5.77 16.57 -8.66
C GLN A 51 -5.88 16.08 -10.10
N LYS A 52 -5.79 16.98 -11.09
CA LYS A 52 -5.93 16.61 -12.51
C LYS A 52 -4.79 15.74 -13.04
N LEU A 53 -3.61 15.80 -12.41
CA LEU A 53 -2.47 14.91 -12.70
C LEU A 53 -2.50 13.60 -11.91
N GLY A 54 -3.54 13.36 -11.09
CA GLY A 54 -3.69 12.13 -10.30
C GLY A 54 -2.93 12.13 -8.98
N GLY A 55 -2.49 13.29 -8.50
CA GLY A 55 -1.94 13.43 -7.15
C GLY A 55 -3.03 13.33 -6.09
N PRO A 56 -2.81 12.63 -4.97
CA PRO A 56 -3.75 12.59 -3.87
C PRO A 56 -3.93 13.99 -3.29
N THR A 57 -5.17 14.34 -2.97
CA THR A 57 -5.48 15.56 -2.23
C THR A 57 -5.00 15.47 -0.79
N VAL A 58 -4.84 16.62 -0.14
CA VAL A 58 -4.53 16.69 1.29
C VAL A 58 -5.58 15.92 2.10
N SER A 59 -6.86 16.08 1.76
CA SER A 59 -7.95 15.36 2.44
C SER A 59 -7.89 13.84 2.24
N GLU A 60 -7.56 13.35 1.04
CA GLU A 60 -7.39 11.92 0.79
C GLU A 60 -6.19 11.36 1.56
N TYR A 61 -5.09 12.12 1.62
CA TYR A 61 -3.92 11.76 2.41
C TYR A 61 -4.25 11.68 3.91
N GLU A 62 -4.96 12.67 4.45
CA GLU A 62 -5.40 12.68 5.84
C GLU A 62 -6.35 11.50 6.16
N LYS A 63 -7.29 11.20 5.25
CA LYS A 63 -8.18 10.03 5.40
C LYS A 63 -7.42 8.72 5.42
N LEU A 64 -6.46 8.55 4.50
CA LEU A 64 -5.59 7.36 4.47
C LEU A 64 -4.78 7.24 5.76
N GLN A 65 -4.25 8.35 6.27
CA GLN A 65 -3.49 8.35 7.52
C GLN A 65 -4.36 7.96 8.72
N ALA A 66 -5.61 8.44 8.77
CA ALA A 66 -6.57 8.04 9.78
C ALA A 66 -6.94 6.56 9.70
N GLU A 67 -7.16 6.03 8.49
CA GLU A 67 -7.45 4.61 8.26
C GLU A 67 -6.27 3.71 8.67
N ILE A 68 -5.04 4.09 8.35
CA ILE A 68 -3.83 3.39 8.81
C ILE A 68 -3.78 3.35 10.34
N SER A 69 -4.06 4.48 11.00
CA SER A 69 -4.06 4.54 12.46
C SER A 69 -5.16 3.66 13.07
N ASP A 70 -6.37 3.66 12.51
CA ASP A 70 -7.49 2.84 12.99
C ASP A 70 -7.20 1.33 12.81
N LEU A 71 -6.66 0.95 11.65
CA LEU A 71 -6.25 -0.43 11.38
C LEU A 71 -5.13 -0.90 12.32
N GLN A 72 -4.17 -0.04 12.62
CA GLN A 72 -3.11 -0.36 13.58
C GLN A 72 -3.67 -0.59 14.99
N THR A 73 -4.62 0.24 15.44
CA THR A 73 -5.29 0.05 16.72
C THR A 73 -6.03 -1.28 16.76
N LYS A 74 -6.86 -1.57 15.75
CA LYS A 74 -7.60 -2.85 15.66
C LYS A 74 -6.68 -4.06 15.60
N TYR A 75 -5.57 -3.96 14.88
CA TYR A 75 -4.57 -5.03 14.81
C TYR A 75 -3.96 -5.31 16.19
N ASN A 76 -3.59 -4.27 16.93
CA ASN A 76 -3.01 -4.42 18.27
C ASN A 76 -4.03 -5.01 19.27
N GLU A 77 -5.27 -4.54 19.25
CA GLU A 77 -6.35 -5.11 20.07
C GLU A 77 -6.59 -6.59 19.75
N LEU A 78 -6.60 -6.94 18.46
CA LEU A 78 -6.75 -8.32 18.03
C LEU A 78 -5.55 -9.18 18.45
N LEU A 79 -4.33 -8.63 18.40
CA LEU A 79 -3.12 -9.32 18.84
C LEU A 79 -3.18 -9.62 20.34
N VAL A 80 -3.59 -8.64 21.16
CA VAL A 80 -3.74 -8.81 22.61
C VAL A 80 -4.79 -9.88 22.93
N THR A 81 -5.97 -9.79 22.33
CA THR A 81 -7.05 -10.77 22.55
C THR A 81 -6.66 -12.18 22.09
N HIS A 82 -5.91 -12.29 20.99
CA HIS A 82 -5.35 -13.56 20.54
C HIS A 82 -4.35 -14.13 21.55
N GLU A 83 -3.42 -13.31 22.06
CA GLU A 83 -2.47 -13.75 23.09
C GLU A 83 -3.15 -14.20 24.39
N GLU A 84 -4.18 -13.47 24.84
CA GLU A 84 -4.98 -13.83 26.00
C GLU A 84 -5.71 -15.16 25.78
N THR A 85 -6.38 -15.31 24.64
CA THR A 85 -7.09 -16.55 24.27
C THR A 85 -6.12 -17.73 24.21
N CYS A 86 -4.94 -17.57 23.60
CA CYS A 86 -3.92 -18.61 23.57
C CYS A 86 -3.45 -19.02 24.97
N LYS A 87 -3.26 -18.04 25.87
CA LYS A 87 -2.92 -18.33 27.28
C LYS A 87 -4.03 -19.11 27.96
N GLU A 88 -5.29 -18.69 27.82
CA GLU A 88 -6.44 -19.38 28.41
C GLU A 88 -6.57 -20.82 27.91
N VAL A 89 -6.47 -21.03 26.59
CA VAL A 89 -6.48 -22.36 25.98
C VAL A 89 -5.35 -23.21 26.55
N TRP A 90 -4.14 -22.65 26.69
CA TRP A 90 -3.01 -23.34 27.29
C TRP A 90 -3.27 -23.75 28.74
N PHE A 91 -3.82 -22.85 29.56
CA PHE A 91 -4.18 -23.15 30.96
C PHE A 91 -5.28 -24.22 31.06
N VAL A 92 -6.29 -24.17 30.20
CA VAL A 92 -7.38 -25.15 30.17
C VAL A 92 -6.87 -26.53 29.76
N GLN A 93 -6.01 -26.62 28.73
CA GLN A 93 -5.35 -27.87 28.33
C GLN A 93 -4.57 -28.50 29.50
N GLN A 94 -3.79 -27.70 30.22
CA GLN A 94 -3.04 -28.15 31.40
C GLN A 94 -3.95 -28.69 32.51
N LYS A 95 -5.06 -28.00 32.82
CA LYS A 95 -5.98 -28.39 33.89
C LYS A 95 -6.77 -29.66 33.58
N LEU A 96 -7.11 -29.88 32.31
CA LEU A 96 -7.89 -31.04 31.88
C LEU A 96 -7.03 -32.29 31.68
N GLY A 97 -5.70 -32.20 31.86
CA GLY A 97 -4.79 -33.29 31.48
C GLY A 97 -4.88 -33.62 29.99
N GLY A 98 -5.23 -32.62 29.17
CA GLY A 98 -5.35 -32.77 27.73
C GLY A 98 -3.99 -33.11 27.11
N PRO A 99 -3.96 -33.79 25.95
CA PRO A 99 -2.70 -34.16 25.33
C PRO A 99 -1.84 -32.92 25.12
N THR A 100 -0.59 -32.98 25.55
CA THR A 100 0.42 -31.96 25.20
C THR A 100 0.56 -31.88 23.67
N VAL A 101 1.15 -30.79 23.14
CA VAL A 101 1.42 -30.67 21.70
C VAL A 101 2.15 -31.92 21.16
N SER A 102 3.06 -32.51 21.95
CA SER A 102 3.75 -33.76 21.61
C SER A 102 2.84 -34.99 21.59
N GLU A 103 1.82 -35.05 22.44
CA GLU A 103 0.85 -36.14 22.45
C GLU A 103 -0.17 -36.00 21.31
N TYR A 104 -0.53 -34.77 20.91
CA TYR A 104 -1.33 -34.55 19.69
C TYR A 104 -0.57 -34.96 18.43
N GLU A 105 0.72 -34.65 18.32
CA GLU A 105 1.56 -35.09 17.19
C GLU A 105 1.66 -36.61 17.13
N LYS A 106 1.81 -37.28 18.29
CA LYS A 106 1.78 -38.76 18.36
C LYS A 106 0.42 -39.32 17.98
N LEU A 107 -0.68 -38.74 18.46
CA LEU A 107 -2.04 -39.16 18.09
C LEU A 107 -2.31 -38.98 16.59
N GLN A 108 -1.84 -37.88 16.00
CA GLN A 108 -1.97 -37.61 14.57
C GLN A 108 -1.18 -38.62 13.73
N ALA A 109 0.04 -38.97 14.16
CA ALA A 109 0.84 -40.02 13.52
C ALA A 109 0.13 -41.38 13.59
N GLU A 110 -0.42 -41.74 14.76
CA GLU A 110 -1.11 -43.02 14.98
C GLU A 110 -2.42 -43.11 14.18
N ILE A 111 -3.18 -42.01 14.08
CA ILE A 111 -4.38 -41.92 13.21
C ILE A 111 -4.00 -42.06 11.73
N SER A 112 -2.88 -41.49 11.30
CA SER A 112 -2.39 -41.59 9.93
C SER A 112 -1.98 -43.02 9.58
N ASP A 113 -1.27 -43.69 10.49
CA ASP A 113 -0.90 -45.11 10.35
C ASP A 113 -2.12 -46.05 10.32
N LEU A 114 -3.16 -45.76 11.10
CA LEU A 114 -4.40 -46.53 11.08
C LEU A 114 -5.17 -46.36 9.77
N ARG A 115 -5.13 -45.18 9.15
CA ARG A 115 -5.78 -44.92 7.85
C ARG A 115 -5.04 -45.56 6.67
N THR A 116 -3.74 -45.78 6.77
CA THR A 116 -2.93 -46.40 5.69
C THR A 116 -2.89 -47.92 5.76
N LYS A 117 -3.28 -48.50 6.91
CA LYS A 117 -3.40 -49.96 7.12
C LYS A 117 -4.78 -50.53 6.80
N SER A 118 -5.76 -49.70 6.45
CA SER A 118 -7.09 -50.10 5.94
C SER A 118 -7.16 -49.94 4.43
#